data_AF-A0A8T3RNW4-F1
#
_entry.id   AF-A0A8T3RNW4-F1
#
_cell.length_a   1.000
_cell.length_b   1.000
_cell.length_c   1.000
_cell.angle_alpha   90.00
_cell.angle_beta   90.00
_cell.angle_gamma   90.00
#
_symmetry.space_group_name_H-M   'P 1'
#
loop_
_entity.id
_entity.type
_entity.pdbx_description
1 polymer ?
#
loop_
_entity_poly.entity_id
_entity_poly.type
_entity_poly.pdbx_seq_one_letter_code
_entity_poly.pdbx_strand_id
1 'polypeptide(L)' 'MTANILRVAVDAPLNRYFDYLPPAVSPEARLRPGMRVAVPFGRRRTVGMLVG' A
#
# COMPACT_ATOMS: atom_id res chain seq x y z
N MET A 1 -9.68 10.89 -14.87
CA MET A 1 -10.05 10.21 -13.62
C MET A 1 -8.79 10.07 -12.79
N THR A 2 -8.69 10.76 -11.65
CA THR A 2 -7.55 10.65 -10.74
C THR A 2 -7.63 9.29 -10.03
N ALA A 3 -6.72 8.37 -10.35
CA ALA A 3 -6.61 7.13 -9.60
C ALA A 3 -6.10 7.46 -8.19
N ASN A 4 -6.82 7.01 -7.17
CA ASN A 4 -6.36 7.09 -5.80
C ASN A 4 -5.15 6.17 -5.63
N ILE A 5 -4.04 6.69 -5.11
CA ILE A 5 -2.77 5.94 -4.96
C ILE A 5 -2.53 5.71 -3.48
N LEU A 6 -2.27 4.45 -3.12
CA LEU A 6 -1.92 4.05 -1.76
C LEU A 6 -0.41 4.15 -1.56
N ARG A 7 0.02 4.86 -0.52
CA ARG A 7 1.40 4.90 -0.04
C ARG A 7 1.58 3.89 1.09
N VAL A 8 2.49 2.95 0.89
CA VAL A 8 2.75 1.87 1.83
C VAL A 8 4.20 1.91 2.28
N ALA A 9 4.42 1.91 3.60
CA ALA A 9 5.72 1.66 4.21
C ALA A 9 5.99 0.15 4.23
N VAL A 10 7.15 -0.27 3.75
CA VAL A 10 7.57 -1.68 3.70
C VAL A 10 8.88 -1.82 4.47
N ASP A 11 9.02 -2.90 5.23
CA ASP A 11 10.28 -3.24 5.92
C ASP A 11 11.38 -3.59 4.90
N ALA A 12 12.12 -2.56 4.51
CA ALA A 12 13.21 -2.58 3.55
C ALA A 12 14.22 -1.47 3.93
N PRO A 13 15.51 -1.59 3.56
CA PRO A 13 16.54 -0.60 3.87
C PRO A 13 16.45 0.64 2.96
N LEU A 14 15.25 1.18 2.78
CA LEU A 14 14.94 2.30 1.90
C LEU A 14 14.04 3.29 2.64
N ASN A 15 14.51 4.52 2.83
CA ASN A 15 13.76 5.59 3.51
C ASN A 15 12.76 6.26 2.54
N ARG A 16 11.76 5.50 2.09
CA ARG A 16 10.66 6.01 1.24
C ARG A 16 9.43 5.12 1.33
N TYR A 17 8.29 5.66 0.91
CA TYR A 17 7.08 4.88 0.69
C TYR A 17 7.04 4.28 -0.72
N PHE A 18 6.20 3.27 -0.89
CA PHE A 18 5.95 2.62 -2.17
C PHE A 18 4.49 2.78 -2.56
N ASP A 19 4.27 3.13 -3.82
CA ASP A 19 2.95 3.43 -4.36
C ASP A 19 2.28 2.16 -4.93
N TYR A 20 1.00 2.01 -4.62
CA TYR A 20 0.18 0.89 -5.11
C TYR A 20 -1.21 1.39 -5.53
N LEU A 21 -1.82 0.66 -6.47
CA LEU A 21 -3.22 0.84 -6.79
C LEU A 21 -4.11 0.19 -5.71
N PRO A 22 -5.24 0.82 -5.34
CA PRO A 22 -6.24 0.19 -4.50
C PRO A 22 -6.87 -1.01 -5.22
N PRO A 23 -7.38 -2.00 -4.47
CA PRO A 23 -8.10 -3.11 -5.06
C PRO A 23 -9.35 -2.60 -5.77
N ALA A 24 -9.60 -3.05 -7.01
CA ALA A 24 -10.72 -2.58 -7.84
C ALA A 24 -12.10 -2.77 -7.19
N VAL A 25 -12.23 -3.69 -6.24
CA VAL A 25 -13.49 -4.06 -5.57
C VAL A 25 -13.56 -3.55 -4.14
N SER A 26 -12.53 -2.87 -3.64
CA SER A 26 -12.54 -2.34 -2.28
C SER A 26 -13.04 -0.90 -2.33
N PRO A 27 -14.25 -0.59 -1.82
CA PRO A 27 -14.63 0.80 -1.65
C PRO A 27 -13.55 1.46 -0.78
N GLU A 28 -12.99 2.55 -1.29
CA GLU A 28 -11.89 3.32 -0.67
C GLU A 28 -12.15 3.61 0.82
N ALA A 29 -13.43 3.65 1.20
CA ALA A 29 -13.96 3.78 2.56
C ALA A 29 -13.42 2.78 3.61
N ARG A 30 -12.70 1.71 3.23
CA ARG A 30 -12.13 0.75 4.19
C ARG A 30 -10.63 0.87 4.41
N LEU A 31 -9.90 1.57 3.55
CA LEU A 31 -8.45 1.70 3.68
C LEU A 31 -8.15 2.92 4.53
N ARG A 32 -7.49 2.70 5.67
CA ARG A 32 -7.11 3.74 6.63
C ARG A 32 -5.61 3.65 6.95
N PRO A 33 -4.92 4.79 7.11
CA PRO A 33 -3.57 4.79 7.62
C PRO A 33 -3.42 3.97 8.91
N GLY A 34 -2.30 3.27 9.03
CA GLY A 34 -2.02 2.35 10.13
C GLY A 34 -2.44 0.89 9.89
N MET A 35 -3.20 0.62 8.83
CA MET A 35 -3.56 -0.76 8.46
C MET A 35 -2.37 -1.52 7.87
N ARG A 36 -2.27 -2.80 8.22
CA ARG A 36 -1.36 -3.74 7.54
C ARG A 36 -1.98 -4.22 6.23
N VAL A 37 -1.20 -4.20 5.16
CA VAL A 37 -1.63 -4.59 3.81
C VAL A 37 -0.62 -5.55 3.20
N ALA A 38 -1.11 -6.57 2.47
CA ALA A 38 -0.26 -7.53 1.78
C ALA A 38 0.06 -7.04 0.36
N VAL A 39 1.29 -6.62 0.11
CA VAL A 39 1.72 -6.00 -1.15
C VAL A 39 2.76 -6.84 -1.89
N PRO A 40 2.80 -6.80 -3.23
CA PRO A 40 3.95 -7.31 -3.97
C PRO A 40 5.16 -6.38 -3.74
N PHE A 41 6.33 -6.96 -3.50
CA PHE A 41 7.58 -6.22 -3.31
C PHE A 41 8.74 -6.98 -3.94
N GLY A 42 9.20 -6.51 -5.10
CA GLY A 42 10.12 -7.26 -5.95
C GLY A 42 9.50 -8.58 -6.41
N ARG A 43 10.18 -9.71 -6.16
CA ARG A 43 9.73 -11.07 -6.56
C ARG A 43 8.92 -11.79 -5.47
N ARG A 44 8.62 -11.14 -4.34
CA ARG A 44 7.90 -11.72 -3.19
C ARG A 44 6.65 -10.93 -2.84
N ARG A 45 5.81 -11.47 -1.95
CA ARG A 45 4.80 -10.72 -1.22
C ARG A 45 5.26 -10.45 0.20
N THR A 46 4.89 -9.30 0.74
CA THR A 46 5.22 -8.92 2.12
C THR A 46 4.06 -8.15 2.75
N VAL A 47 4.13 -7.94 4.06
CA VAL A 47 3.24 -7.04 4.77
C VAL A 47 3.89 -5.65 4.82
N GLY A 48 3.12 -4.63 4.46
CA GLY A 48 3.45 -3.22 4.65
C GLY A 48 2.39 -2.50 5.47
N MET A 49 2.66 -1.25 5.83
CA MET A 49 1.76 -0.39 6.58
C MET A 49 1.24 0.74 5.68
N LEU A 50 -0.08 0.89 5.58
CA LEU A 50 -0.70 1.98 4.83
C LEU A 50 -0.45 3.31 5.54
N VAL A 51 -0.01 4.32 4.80
CA VAL A 51 0.31 5.66 5.32
C VAL A 51 -0.60 6.74 4.75
N GLY A 52 -1.02 6.60 3.48
CA GLY A 52 -1.91 7.55 2.81
C GLY A 52 -2.35 7.06 1.45
#